data_AF-A0A7S1MAP8-F1
#
_entry.id   AF-A0A7S1MAP8-F1
#
_cell.length_a   1.000
_cell.length_b   1.000
_cell.length_c   1.000
_cell.angle_alpha   90.00
_cell.angle_beta   90.00
_cell.angle_gamma   90.00
#
_symmetry.space_group_name_H-M   'P 1'
#
loop_
_entity.id
_entity.type
_entity.pdbx_description
1 polymer ?
#
loop_
_entity_poly.entity_id
_entity_poly.type
_entity_poly.pdbx_seq_one_letter_code
_entity_poly.pdbx_strand_id
1 'polypeptide(L)'
;FGSSHFGSSSHSGSHPRVCKDSERERERGSPPSQSAMSAVKGKVLECKGLRNADFFGKSDPFVRVSLEAQDGTIYAESKTSSKTDNLDPLWEDEPFNFAHDDCYDGNIRFRVMDTGLGPDEELGEALVPVKLIPMLKDGDSPTGFSFSLGIRRKKSTGVIKVTLGVVPKPGLFG
;
A
#
# COMPACT_ATOMS: atom_id res chain seq x y z
N PHE A 1 46.64 80.37 -9.76
CA PHE A 1 47.24 80.15 -11.09
C PHE A 1 47.86 78.76 -11.11
N GLY A 2 47.46 77.94 -12.09
CA GLY A 2 48.05 76.62 -12.42
C GLY A 2 47.60 75.48 -11.51
N SER A 3 46.69 74.58 -11.90
CA SER A 3 46.66 73.60 -13.01
C SER A 3 46.95 72.19 -12.50
N SER A 4 45.94 71.35 -12.67
CA SER A 4 45.87 69.91 -12.46
C SER A 4 46.78 69.13 -13.43
N HIS A 5 47.24 67.94 -13.01
CA HIS A 5 47.61 66.81 -13.87
C HIS A 5 47.62 65.55 -12.97
N PHE A 6 46.75 64.56 -13.22
CA PHE A 6 46.77 63.49 -14.24
C PHE A 6 47.44 62.21 -13.71
N GLY A 7 46.86 61.05 -14.00
CA GLY A 7 47.59 59.78 -13.97
C GLY A 7 46.80 58.57 -13.51
N SER A 8 46.09 57.95 -14.44
CA SER A 8 45.48 56.61 -14.39
C SER A 8 46.52 55.50 -14.21
N SER A 9 46.11 54.34 -13.69
CA SER A 9 46.21 53.01 -14.36
C SER A 9 46.25 51.84 -13.35
N SER A 10 45.61 50.75 -13.77
CA SER A 10 45.45 49.43 -13.15
C SER A 10 46.76 48.63 -13.02
N HIS A 11 46.81 47.70 -12.06
CA HIS A 11 47.10 46.28 -12.31
C HIS A 11 46.89 45.38 -11.07
N SER A 12 46.49 44.16 -11.39
CA SER A 12 46.30 42.95 -10.57
C SER A 12 47.53 42.52 -9.77
N GLY A 13 47.30 41.90 -8.60
CA GLY A 13 48.33 41.23 -7.82
C GLY A 13 47.75 40.33 -6.74
N SER A 14 47.62 39.04 -7.07
CA SER A 14 47.31 37.90 -6.22
C SER A 14 48.33 37.70 -5.09
N HIS A 15 47.86 37.34 -3.88
CA HIS A 15 48.60 36.42 -3.01
C HIS A 15 47.65 35.67 -2.06
N PRO A 16 47.90 34.38 -1.78
CA PRO A 16 47.01 33.49 -1.07
C PRO A 16 47.28 33.52 0.44
N ARG A 17 46.27 33.18 1.24
CA ARG A 17 46.48 32.69 2.61
C ARG A 17 45.64 31.45 2.83
N VAL A 18 46.32 30.32 2.78
CA VAL A 18 45.89 29.06 3.36
C VAL A 18 46.01 29.20 4.88
N CYS A 19 44.88 29.10 5.58
CA CYS A 19 44.78 28.66 6.98
C CYS A 19 43.57 27.73 7.03
N LYS A 20 43.81 26.42 6.93
CA LYS A 20 43.70 25.45 8.01
C LYS A 20 42.28 25.23 8.53
N ASP A 21 41.84 24.01 8.26
CA ASP A 21 40.66 23.31 8.74
C ASP A 21 40.35 23.60 10.22
N SER A 22 39.09 23.89 10.51
CA SER A 22 38.51 23.49 11.79
C SER A 22 37.07 23.03 11.58
N GLU A 23 36.84 21.86 12.13
CA GLU A 23 35.62 21.09 12.13
C GLU A 23 34.42 21.95 12.56
N ARG A 24 33.37 21.98 11.73
CA ARG A 24 32.02 22.09 12.26
C ARG A 24 31.25 20.86 11.86
N GLU A 25 31.26 19.94 12.80
CA GLU A 25 30.64 18.64 12.78
C GLU A 25 29.14 18.74 12.47
N ARG A 26 28.71 17.83 11.59
CA ARG A 26 27.53 16.96 11.72
C ARG A 26 26.36 17.52 12.55
N GLU A 27 25.42 18.14 11.86
CA GLU A 27 24.00 17.88 12.10
C GLU A 27 23.30 17.65 10.75
N ARG A 28 23.68 16.56 10.06
CA ARG A 28 22.70 15.87 9.23
C ARG A 28 21.77 15.19 10.22
N GLY A 29 20.72 15.91 10.63
CA GLY A 29 19.58 15.31 11.30
C GLY A 29 19.22 14.06 10.51
N SER A 30 19.37 12.91 11.14
CA SER A 30 18.77 11.70 10.59
C SER A 30 17.28 12.04 10.41
N PRO A 31 16.65 11.71 9.27
CA PRO A 31 15.19 11.77 9.21
C PRO A 31 14.66 11.01 10.44
N PRO A 32 13.56 11.49 11.05
CA PRO A 32 13.02 10.85 12.24
C PRO A 32 12.96 9.35 11.97
N SER A 33 13.44 8.56 12.92
CA SER A 33 13.25 7.12 12.97
C SER A 33 11.77 6.84 12.77
N GLN A 34 11.32 6.77 11.52
CA GLN A 34 10.04 6.20 11.17
C GLN A 34 10.18 4.79 11.66
N SER A 35 9.41 4.43 12.69
CA SER A 35 9.23 3.05 13.09
C SER A 35 8.98 2.27 11.81
N ALA A 36 9.99 1.55 11.37
CA ALA A 36 9.89 0.86 10.10
C ALA A 36 8.87 -0.25 10.36
N MET A 37 7.66 -0.14 9.83
CA MET A 37 6.61 -1.13 10.05
C MET A 37 6.70 -2.17 8.94
N SER A 38 6.35 -3.41 9.25
CA SER A 38 6.03 -4.37 8.19
C SER A 38 4.74 -3.92 7.49
N ALA A 39 4.58 -4.28 6.22
CA ALA A 39 3.40 -3.92 5.46
C ALA A 39 2.88 -5.08 4.62
N VAL A 40 1.55 -5.17 4.48
CA VAL A 40 0.89 -6.07 3.55
C VAL A 40 0.41 -5.24 2.37
N LYS A 41 0.88 -5.56 1.17
CA LYS A 41 0.48 -4.88 -0.07
C LYS A 41 0.01 -5.85 -1.12
N GLY A 42 -0.84 -5.38 -2.01
CA GLY A 42 -1.47 -6.22 -3.00
C GLY A 42 -2.42 -5.46 -3.90
N LYS A 43 -3.15 -6.20 -4.72
CA LYS A 43 -4.17 -5.69 -5.62
C LYS A 43 -5.37 -6.63 -5.65
N VAL A 44 -6.57 -6.07 -5.78
CA VAL A 44 -7.77 -6.83 -6.12
C VAL A 44 -7.89 -6.88 -7.65
N LEU A 45 -7.99 -8.10 -8.19
CA LEU A 45 -7.99 -8.32 -9.64
C LEU A 45 -9.43 -8.49 -10.15
N GLU A 46 -10.07 -9.57 -9.73
CA GLU A 46 -11.41 -9.95 -10.19
C GLU A 46 -12.15 -10.78 -9.14
N CYS A 47 -13.47 -10.81 -9.23
CA CYS A 47 -14.28 -11.89 -8.69
C CYS A 47 -14.94 -12.65 -9.82
N LYS A 48 -15.25 -13.93 -9.59
CA LYS A 48 -15.93 -14.80 -10.56
C LYS A 48 -17.02 -15.62 -9.90
N GLY A 49 -18.14 -15.76 -10.61
CA GLY A 49 -19.28 -16.55 -10.19
C GLY A 49 -19.86 -16.08 -8.86
N LEU A 50 -19.93 -14.76 -8.65
CA LEU A 50 -20.58 -14.21 -7.47
C LEU A 50 -22.04 -14.67 -7.41
N ARG A 51 -22.52 -14.95 -6.20
CA ARG A 51 -23.93 -15.26 -6.01
C ARG A 51 -24.77 -14.03 -6.34
N ASN A 52 -25.83 -14.22 -7.13
CA ASN A 52 -26.85 -13.19 -7.29
C ASN A 52 -27.56 -12.95 -5.94
N ALA A 53 -27.54 -11.70 -5.47
CA ALA A 53 -28.34 -11.24 -4.34
C ALA A 53 -29.81 -11.18 -4.78
N ASP A 54 -30.60 -12.19 -4.39
CA ASP A 54 -32.05 -12.24 -4.44
C ASP A 54 -32.74 -11.72 -5.72
N PHE A 55 -32.83 -12.57 -6.75
CA PHE A 55 -33.88 -12.70 -7.80
C PHE A 55 -34.51 -11.47 -8.50
N PHE A 56 -34.27 -10.22 -8.10
CA PHE A 56 -34.96 -9.01 -8.60
C PHE A 56 -34.15 -7.69 -8.47
N GLY A 57 -32.87 -7.74 -8.08
CA GLY A 57 -31.99 -6.56 -7.97
C GLY A 57 -30.76 -6.62 -8.89
N LYS A 58 -30.22 -5.45 -9.25
CA LYS A 58 -28.89 -5.31 -9.86
C LYS A 58 -27.85 -5.52 -8.75
N SER A 59 -26.84 -6.35 -8.99
CA SER A 59 -25.72 -6.50 -8.07
C SER A 59 -24.58 -5.58 -8.49
N ASP A 60 -24.22 -4.63 -7.63
CA ASP A 60 -23.10 -3.72 -7.80
C ASP A 60 -21.98 -4.08 -6.80
N PRO A 61 -21.23 -5.19 -7.00
CA PRO A 61 -20.26 -5.62 -6.02
C PRO A 61 -19.04 -4.70 -5.89
N PHE A 62 -18.52 -4.64 -4.68
CA PHE A 62 -17.21 -4.09 -4.34
C PHE A 62 -16.50 -4.98 -3.30
N VAL A 63 -15.19 -4.85 -3.17
CA VAL A 63 -14.41 -5.59 -2.19
C VAL A 63 -13.96 -4.65 -1.09
N ARG A 64 -14.28 -4.99 0.16
CA ARG A 64 -13.73 -4.39 1.37
C ARG A 64 -12.53 -5.22 1.81
N VAL A 65 -11.37 -4.59 1.91
CA VAL A 65 -10.11 -5.24 2.29
C VAL A 65 -9.67 -4.70 3.64
N SER A 66 -9.56 -5.57 4.64
CA SER A 66 -9.14 -5.20 5.99
C SER A 66 -7.90 -5.99 6.41
N LEU A 67 -6.95 -5.30 7.04
CA LEU A 67 -5.88 -5.90 7.82
C LEU A 67 -6.34 -5.94 9.28
N GLU A 68 -6.36 -7.13 9.88
CA GLU A 68 -6.95 -7.39 11.19
C GLU A 68 -5.98 -8.12 12.11
N ALA A 69 -6.07 -7.85 13.41
CA ALA A 69 -5.50 -8.67 14.47
C ALA A 69 -6.14 -10.07 14.49
N GLN A 70 -5.57 -10.99 15.28
CA GLN A 70 -6.17 -12.32 15.50
C GLN A 70 -7.53 -12.25 16.21
N ASP A 71 -7.76 -11.24 17.04
CA ASP A 71 -9.01 -11.01 17.76
C ASP A 71 -10.08 -10.29 16.91
N GLY A 72 -9.76 -9.93 15.66
CA GLY A 72 -10.64 -9.21 14.74
C GLY A 72 -10.55 -7.69 14.82
N THR A 73 -9.67 -7.12 15.65
CA THR A 73 -9.40 -5.67 15.65
C THR A 73 -8.85 -5.23 14.30
N ILE A 74 -9.51 -4.28 13.64
CA ILE A 74 -9.09 -3.76 12.34
C ILE A 74 -7.93 -2.78 12.52
N TYR A 75 -6.76 -3.12 11.97
CA TYR A 75 -5.59 -2.25 11.92
C TYR A 75 -5.68 -1.22 10.78
N ALA A 76 -6.14 -1.65 9.61
CA ALA A 76 -6.29 -0.80 8.43
C ALA A 76 -7.33 -1.39 7.47
N GLU A 77 -7.92 -0.54 6.64
CA GLU A 77 -8.96 -0.95 5.71
C GLU A 77 -9.02 -0.08 4.45
N SER A 78 -9.41 -0.68 3.33
CA SER A 78 -9.77 0.01 2.09
C SER A 78 -10.97 -0.67 1.41
N LYS A 79 -11.50 -0.02 0.38
CA LYS A 79 -12.52 -0.62 -0.49
C LYS A 79 -12.22 -0.33 -1.95
N THR A 80 -12.61 -1.24 -2.83
CA THR A 80 -12.52 -1.03 -4.28
C THR A 80 -13.63 -0.12 -4.80
N SER A 81 -13.55 0.26 -6.08
CA SER A 81 -14.72 0.77 -6.79
C SER A 81 -15.83 -0.30 -6.86
N SER A 82 -17.09 0.13 -6.90
CA SER A 82 -18.22 -0.76 -7.17
C SER A 82 -18.36 -0.98 -8.68
N LYS A 83 -18.73 -2.19 -9.10
CA LYS A 83 -18.97 -2.53 -10.52
C LYS A 83 -20.44 -2.82 -10.73
N THR A 84 -21.13 -1.94 -11.44
CA THR A 84 -22.59 -2.02 -11.61
C THR A 84 -23.05 -3.26 -12.38
N ASP A 85 -24.07 -3.93 -11.87
CA ASP A 85 -24.78 -5.09 -12.44
C ASP A 85 -23.83 -6.19 -12.97
N ASN A 86 -22.85 -6.59 -12.15
CA ASN A 86 -21.76 -7.46 -12.59
C ASN A 86 -21.41 -8.56 -11.58
N LEU A 87 -21.67 -9.83 -11.92
CA LEU A 87 -21.34 -10.99 -11.08
C LEU A 87 -19.91 -11.54 -11.30
N ASP A 88 -19.21 -11.01 -12.30
CA ASP A 88 -17.82 -11.32 -12.62
C ASP A 88 -16.99 -10.02 -12.73
N PRO A 89 -16.97 -9.18 -11.66
CA PRO A 89 -16.34 -7.86 -11.72
C PRO A 89 -14.83 -7.96 -11.90
N LEU A 90 -14.31 -7.10 -12.78
CA LEU A 90 -12.88 -6.91 -13.03
C LEU A 90 -12.47 -5.50 -12.58
N TRP A 91 -11.54 -5.44 -11.63
CA TRP A 91 -10.97 -4.19 -11.11
C TRP A 91 -9.61 -3.86 -11.72
N GLU A 92 -9.10 -4.75 -12.59
CA GLU A 92 -7.91 -4.61 -13.43
C GLU A 92 -6.57 -4.39 -12.72
N ASP A 93 -6.55 -3.99 -11.44
CA ASP A 93 -5.38 -4.00 -10.52
C ASP A 93 -5.56 -3.02 -9.31
N GLU A 94 -6.74 -2.87 -8.72
CA GLU A 94 -6.95 -1.87 -7.66
C GLU A 94 -6.08 -2.15 -6.41
N PRO A 95 -5.13 -1.25 -6.05
CA PRO A 95 -4.11 -1.55 -5.07
C PRO A 95 -4.56 -1.28 -3.63
N PHE A 96 -3.93 -1.98 -2.69
CA PHE A 96 -3.95 -1.66 -1.27
C PHE A 96 -2.55 -1.84 -0.66
N ASN A 97 -2.28 -1.08 0.40
CA ASN A 97 -1.02 -1.13 1.14
C ASN A 97 -1.28 -0.75 2.60
N PHE A 98 -1.08 -1.71 3.50
CA PHE A 98 -1.36 -1.56 4.93
C PHE A 98 -0.09 -1.79 5.73
N ALA A 99 0.42 -0.76 6.38
CA ALA A 99 1.59 -0.83 7.26
C ALA A 99 1.15 -0.88 8.72
N HIS A 100 1.60 -1.89 9.46
CA HIS A 100 1.34 -2.04 10.89
C HIS A 100 2.42 -2.93 11.53
N ASP A 101 2.90 -2.58 12.73
CA ASP A 101 3.97 -3.34 13.41
C ASP A 101 3.59 -4.81 13.60
N ASP A 102 2.35 -5.08 14.02
CA ASP A 102 1.83 -6.44 14.28
C ASP A 102 1.12 -7.10 13.09
N CYS A 103 1.31 -6.60 11.86
CA CYS A 103 0.58 -7.14 10.70
C CYS A 103 0.87 -8.63 10.45
N TYR A 104 2.08 -9.12 10.79
CA TYR A 104 2.50 -10.49 10.49
C TYR A 104 1.72 -11.57 11.26
N ASP A 105 1.34 -11.25 12.50
CA ASP A 105 0.54 -12.14 13.35
C ASP A 105 -0.97 -12.06 13.06
N GLY A 106 -1.38 -11.08 12.25
CA GLY A 106 -2.76 -10.83 11.87
C GLY A 106 -3.25 -11.61 10.65
N ASN A 107 -4.39 -11.15 10.14
CA ASN A 107 -5.05 -11.68 8.96
C ASN A 107 -5.34 -10.54 7.98
N ILE A 108 -5.30 -10.83 6.69
CA ILE A 108 -5.92 -9.99 5.67
C ILE A 108 -7.26 -10.62 5.27
N ARG A 109 -8.32 -9.83 5.32
CA ARG A 109 -9.67 -10.25 4.98
C ARG A 109 -10.14 -9.52 3.72
N PHE A 110 -10.76 -10.27 2.81
CA PHE A 110 -11.45 -9.76 1.65
C PHE A 110 -12.93 -10.08 1.84
N ARG A 111 -13.79 -9.07 1.98
CA ARG A 111 -15.24 -9.23 1.95
C ARG A 111 -15.79 -8.65 0.67
N VAL A 112 -16.54 -9.46 -0.07
CA VAL A 112 -17.28 -8.99 -1.24
C VAL A 112 -18.65 -8.56 -0.77
N MET A 113 -18.94 -7.28 -0.97
CA MET A 113 -20.19 -6.63 -0.59
C MET A 113 -20.94 -6.24 -1.85
N ASP A 114 -22.27 -6.30 -1.81
CA ASP A 114 -23.16 -5.80 -2.85
C ASP A 114 -23.80 -4.49 -2.38
N THR A 115 -23.49 -3.38 -3.05
CA THR A 115 -24.15 -2.09 -2.76
C THR A 115 -25.38 -1.96 -3.62
N GLY A 116 -26.49 -1.48 -3.06
CA GLY A 116 -27.74 -1.28 -3.80
C GLY A 116 -28.55 -0.12 -3.25
N LEU A 117 -29.87 -0.20 -3.39
CA LEU A 117 -30.79 0.79 -2.80
C LEU A 117 -30.99 0.60 -1.28
N GLY A 118 -30.54 -0.54 -0.73
CA GLY A 118 -30.64 -0.90 0.67
C GLY A 118 -29.28 -0.94 1.37
N PRO A 119 -29.22 -1.51 2.59
CA PRO A 119 -27.94 -1.77 3.24
C PRO A 119 -27.10 -2.76 2.41
N ASP A 120 -25.78 -2.63 2.50
CA ASP A 120 -24.86 -3.53 1.81
C ASP A 120 -25.08 -4.99 2.21
N GLU A 121 -25.25 -5.90 1.24
CA GLU A 121 -25.31 -7.35 1.50
C GLU A 121 -23.92 -7.96 1.35
N GLU A 122 -23.50 -8.81 2.29
CA GLU A 122 -22.28 -9.60 2.13
C GLU A 122 -22.53 -10.79 1.19
N LEU A 123 -21.80 -10.83 0.08
CA LEU A 123 -21.84 -11.94 -0.89
C LEU A 123 -20.94 -13.10 -0.46
N GLY A 124 -19.81 -12.80 0.17
CA GLY A 124 -18.90 -13.79 0.73
C GLY A 124 -17.57 -13.18 1.17
N GLU A 125 -16.72 -14.01 1.77
CA GLU A 125 -15.44 -13.56 2.31
C GLU A 125 -14.31 -14.58 2.15
N ALA A 126 -13.07 -14.08 2.13
CA ALA A 126 -11.85 -14.85 2.25
C ALA A 126 -10.96 -14.24 3.34
N LEU A 127 -10.53 -15.08 4.29
CA LEU A 127 -9.64 -14.69 5.38
C LEU A 127 -8.29 -15.40 5.21
N VAL A 128 -7.20 -14.64 5.14
CA VAL A 128 -5.86 -15.14 4.86
C VAL A 128 -4.91 -14.72 5.98
N PRO A 129 -4.37 -15.65 6.76
CA PRO A 129 -3.32 -15.34 7.73
C PRO A 129 -2.09 -14.73 7.04
N VAL A 130 -1.59 -13.59 7.54
CA VAL A 130 -0.51 -12.85 6.87
C VAL A 130 0.77 -13.67 6.79
N LYS A 131 1.03 -14.53 7.78
CA LYS A 131 2.14 -15.50 7.79
C LYS A 131 2.20 -16.45 6.58
N LEU A 132 1.10 -16.66 5.86
CA LEU A 132 1.06 -17.52 4.66
C LEU A 132 1.40 -16.75 3.38
N ILE A 133 1.51 -15.43 3.46
CA ILE A 133 1.78 -14.56 2.32
C ILE A 133 3.30 -14.45 2.13
N PRO A 134 3.81 -14.61 0.90
CA PRO A 134 5.23 -14.47 0.61
C PRO A 134 5.78 -13.10 1.02
N MET A 135 6.95 -13.10 1.66
CA MET A 135 7.71 -11.87 1.85
C MET A 135 8.33 -11.43 0.54
N LEU A 136 8.16 -10.16 0.20
CA LEU A 136 8.71 -9.55 -0.99
C LEU A 136 10.14 -9.10 -0.72
N LYS A 137 11.05 -9.49 -1.62
CA LYS A 137 12.40 -8.92 -1.68
C LYS A 137 12.40 -7.66 -2.53
N ASP A 138 13.52 -6.95 -2.53
CA ASP A 138 13.70 -5.76 -3.36
C ASP A 138 13.48 -6.10 -4.84
N GLY A 139 12.49 -5.44 -5.46
CA GLY A 139 12.11 -5.67 -6.85
C GLY A 139 11.07 -6.77 -7.08
N ASP A 140 10.68 -7.54 -6.06
CA ASP A 140 9.65 -8.56 -6.20
C ASP A 140 8.25 -7.95 -6.35
N SER A 141 7.44 -8.61 -7.18
CA SER A 141 6.02 -8.30 -7.33
C SER A 141 5.17 -9.17 -6.40
N PRO A 142 4.04 -8.64 -5.87
CA PRO A 142 3.04 -9.44 -5.17
C PRO A 142 2.63 -10.69 -5.95
N THR A 143 2.50 -11.82 -5.25
CA THR A 143 2.14 -13.13 -5.84
C THR A 143 0.63 -13.24 -6.03
N GLY A 144 0.19 -13.84 -7.14
CA GLY A 144 -1.23 -14.06 -7.42
C GLY A 144 -1.83 -15.22 -6.63
N PHE A 145 -3.02 -15.01 -6.07
CA PHE A 145 -3.80 -16.00 -5.32
C PHE A 145 -5.24 -16.04 -5.80
N SER A 146 -5.90 -17.19 -5.61
CA SER A 146 -7.32 -17.38 -5.84
C SER A 146 -7.95 -18.02 -4.62
N PHE A 147 -8.97 -17.37 -4.04
CA PHE A 147 -9.64 -17.84 -2.83
C PHE A 147 -11.13 -18.03 -3.10
N SER A 148 -11.70 -19.09 -2.54
CA SER A 148 -13.16 -19.27 -2.53
C SER A 148 -13.77 -18.33 -1.48
N LEU A 149 -14.89 -17.67 -1.83
CA LEU A 149 -15.58 -16.70 -0.96
C LEU A 149 -16.54 -17.35 0.06
N GLY A 150 -16.50 -18.68 0.17
CA GLY A 150 -17.36 -19.46 1.05
C GLY A 150 -18.40 -20.31 0.32
N ILE A 151 -19.31 -20.90 1.10
CA ILE A 151 -20.38 -21.77 0.63
C ILE A 151 -21.68 -21.35 1.31
N ARG A 152 -22.72 -21.04 0.52
CA ARG A 152 -24.07 -20.75 1.02
C ARG A 152 -25.06 -21.70 0.36
N ARG A 153 -25.88 -22.39 1.16
CA ARG A 153 -26.86 -23.39 0.68
C ARG A 153 -26.26 -24.43 -0.27
N LYS A 154 -25.08 -24.97 0.07
CA LYS A 154 -24.32 -25.98 -0.72
C LYS A 154 -23.79 -25.49 -2.08
N LYS A 155 -23.81 -24.19 -2.37
CA LYS A 155 -23.21 -23.59 -3.57
C LYS A 155 -22.08 -22.64 -3.15
N SER A 156 -20.99 -22.62 -3.93
CA SER A 156 -19.94 -21.61 -3.79
C SER A 156 -20.54 -20.22 -3.98
N THR A 157 -20.09 -19.25 -3.18
CA THR A 157 -20.49 -17.83 -3.29
C THR A 157 -19.60 -17.05 -4.27
N GLY A 158 -18.62 -17.71 -4.88
CA GLY A 158 -17.72 -17.16 -5.87
C GLY A 158 -16.26 -17.37 -5.53
N VAL A 159 -15.39 -16.87 -6.39
CA VAL A 159 -13.93 -16.88 -6.21
C VAL A 159 -13.42 -15.45 -6.37
N ILE A 160 -12.51 -15.03 -5.51
CA ILE A 160 -11.76 -13.78 -5.65
C ILE A 160 -10.33 -14.08 -6.08
N LYS A 161 -9.80 -13.28 -7.00
CA LYS A 161 -8.39 -13.26 -7.36
C LYS A 161 -7.73 -11.97 -6.91
N VAL A 162 -6.60 -12.12 -6.24
CA VAL A 162 -5.82 -11.01 -5.67
C VAL A 162 -4.34 -11.23 -5.90
N THR A 163 -3.54 -10.18 -5.79
CA THR A 163 -2.10 -10.32 -5.57
C THR A 163 -1.76 -9.91 -4.14
N LEU A 164 -0.82 -10.62 -3.50
CA LEU A 164 -0.41 -10.37 -2.12
C LEU A 164 1.10 -10.46 -1.95
N GLY A 165 1.65 -9.63 -1.08
CA GLY A 165 3.01 -9.74 -0.61
C GLY A 165 3.25 -8.95 0.67
N VAL A 166 4.13 -9.46 1.52
CA VAL A 166 4.53 -8.82 2.78
C VAL A 166 5.85 -8.12 2.57
N VAL A 167 5.89 -6.82 2.82
CA VAL A 167 7.14 -6.06 2.91
C VAL A 167 7.64 -6.20 4.36
N PRO A 168 8.78 -6.86 4.59
CA PRO A 168 9.34 -6.98 5.93
C PRO A 168 9.78 -5.60 6.44
N LYS A 169 9.76 -5.44 7.76
CA LYS A 169 10.45 -4.35 8.44
C LYS A 169 11.92 -4.27 7.99
N PRO A 170 12.38 -3.11 7.49
CA PRO A 170 13.79 -2.86 7.22
C PRO A 170 14.67 -3.28 8.41
N GLY A 171 15.66 -4.15 8.16
CA GLY A 171 16.56 -4.68 9.19
C GLY A 171 16.17 -6.05 9.79
N LEU A 172 15.08 -6.69 9.34
CA LEU A 172 14.72 -8.04 9.77
C LEU A 172 15.67 -9.15 9.24
N PHE A 173 16.36 -8.89 8.14
CA PHE A 173 17.40 -9.75 7.55
C PHE A 173 18.73 -9.01 7.58
N GLY A 174 19.32 -8.88 8.77
CA GLY A 174 20.66 -8.31 9.00
C GLY A 174 21.60 -9.36 9.54
#